data_AF-A0A7S1GLA0-F1
#
_entry.id   AF-A0A7S1GLA0-F1
#
_cell.length_a   1.000
_cell.length_b   1.000
_cell.length_c   1.000
_cell.angle_alpha   90.00
_cell.angle_beta   90.00
_cell.angle_gamma   90.00
#
_symmetry.space_group_name_H-M   'P 1'
#
loop_
_entity.id
_entity.type
_entity.pdbx_description
1 polymer ?
#
loop_
_entity_poly.entity_id
_entity_poly.type
_entity_poly.pdbx_seq_one_letter_code
_entity_poly.pdbx_strand_id
1 'polypeptide(L)'
;ENGTVADGTFQKPIKQLDCFHSLRYEPYVVVRWCPENGTVPVAPYYDERFYGYGKNKIEMVSHLRFMGYKFSILPEGFIVHNPHSESEAKRSWNNVNEHKLHADMDKLYTQFLREMWDQYHDKTEYIVQPCDMKRKKVEDDEHTGQRHSKKTAPPPKEEEKR
;
A
#
# COMPACT_ATOMS: atom_id res chain seq x y z
N GLU A 1 15.99 -20.41 -6.66
CA GLU A 1 16.26 -21.75 -6.10
C GLU A 1 14.94 -22.31 -5.61
N ASN A 2 14.56 -23.52 -6.04
CA ASN A 2 13.26 -24.13 -5.72
C ASN A 2 13.44 -25.11 -4.55
N GLY A 3 12.64 -24.94 -3.49
CA GLY A 3 12.58 -25.87 -2.37
C GLY A 3 11.51 -26.92 -2.61
N THR A 4 11.91 -28.17 -2.81
CA THR A 4 11.00 -29.33 -2.91
C THR A 4 10.51 -29.69 -1.51
N VAL A 5 9.19 -29.67 -1.28
CA VAL A 5 8.58 -30.23 -0.06
C VAL A 5 8.46 -31.75 -0.24
N ALA A 6 8.61 -32.51 0.85
CA ALA A 6 8.80 -33.96 0.90
C ALA A 6 7.68 -34.84 0.28
N ASP A 7 6.62 -34.26 -0.26
CA ASP A 7 5.45 -34.96 -0.83
C ASP A 7 5.36 -34.85 -2.37
N GLY A 8 6.42 -34.40 -3.04
CA GLY A 8 6.45 -34.32 -4.51
C GLY A 8 5.56 -33.23 -5.12
N THR A 9 4.83 -32.46 -4.31
CA THR A 9 4.09 -31.27 -4.77
C THR A 9 5.05 -30.11 -5.00
N PHE A 10 5.16 -29.64 -6.25
CA PHE A 10 5.95 -28.48 -6.60
C PHE A 10 5.23 -27.20 -6.16
N GLN A 11 5.58 -26.68 -4.98
CA GLN A 11 5.05 -25.42 -4.51
C GLN A 11 5.88 -24.27 -5.08
N LYS A 12 5.22 -23.35 -5.78
CA LYS A 12 5.89 -22.12 -6.24
C LYS A 12 6.28 -21.27 -5.01
N PRO A 13 7.50 -20.72 -4.96
CA PRO A 13 7.91 -19.90 -3.82
C PRO A 13 7.05 -18.63 -3.73
N ILE A 14 6.70 -18.25 -2.49
CA ILE A 14 6.01 -16.98 -2.23
C ILE A 14 6.96 -15.83 -2.57
N LYS A 15 6.54 -14.95 -3.48
CA LYS A 15 7.30 -13.75 -3.86
C LYS A 15 6.84 -12.57 -3.03
N GLN A 16 7.72 -12.03 -2.19
CA GLN A 16 7.47 -10.77 -1.49
C GLN A 16 7.61 -9.59 -2.47
N LEU A 17 6.78 -8.56 -2.32
CA LEU A 17 6.87 -7.30 -3.03
C LEU A 17 7.77 -6.33 -2.25
N ASP A 18 8.90 -5.95 -2.84
CA ASP A 18 9.85 -5.02 -2.23
C ASP A 18 9.45 -3.54 -2.39
N CYS A 19 8.64 -3.26 -3.41
CA CYS A 19 8.19 -1.92 -3.76
C CYS A 19 6.89 -1.96 -4.58
N PHE A 20 6.19 -0.82 -4.64
CA PHE A 20 5.01 -0.61 -5.47
C PHE A 20 5.31 0.34 -6.63
N HIS A 21 4.99 -0.03 -7.87
CA HIS A 21 5.20 0.90 -9.00
C HIS A 21 4.33 2.16 -8.95
N SER A 22 3.22 2.12 -8.20
CA SER A 22 2.35 3.27 -7.98
C SER A 22 1.76 3.21 -6.56
N LEU A 23 1.65 4.37 -5.92
CA LEU A 23 0.91 4.52 -4.66
C LEU A 23 -0.61 4.44 -4.85
N ARG A 24 -1.07 4.32 -6.11
CA ARG A 24 -2.46 4.06 -6.50
C ARG A 24 -2.65 2.59 -6.91
N TYR A 25 -1.70 1.70 -6.59
CA TYR A 25 -1.82 0.28 -6.89
C TYR A 25 -2.96 -0.35 -6.07
N GLU A 26 -3.84 -1.09 -6.75
CA GLU A 26 -5.07 -1.66 -6.18
C GLU A 26 -5.09 -3.20 -6.21
N PRO A 27 -4.20 -3.89 -5.48
CA PRO A 27 -4.22 -5.34 -5.41
C PRO A 27 -5.44 -5.84 -4.62
N TYR A 28 -5.93 -7.04 -4.96
CA TYR A 28 -6.76 -7.78 -4.01
C TYR A 28 -5.86 -8.40 -2.96
N VAL A 29 -6.20 -8.21 -1.69
CA VAL A 29 -5.40 -8.68 -0.55
C VAL A 29 -6.24 -9.60 0.33
N VAL A 30 -5.58 -10.61 0.90
CA VAL A 30 -6.12 -11.41 1.98
C VAL A 30 -5.35 -11.01 3.23
N VAL A 31 -6.07 -10.51 4.23
CA VAL A 31 -5.49 -10.01 5.47
C VAL A 31 -6.07 -10.75 6.65
N ARG A 32 -5.26 -10.96 7.68
CA ARG A 32 -5.74 -11.51 8.94
C ARG A 32 -6.51 -10.43 9.70
N TRP A 33 -7.79 -10.67 9.93
CA TRP A 33 -8.64 -9.74 10.69
C TRP A 33 -8.74 -10.11 12.18
N CYS A 34 -8.73 -11.41 12.51
CA CYS A 34 -9.08 -11.91 13.83
C CYS A 34 -8.19 -11.36 14.96
N PRO A 35 -8.77 -10.71 15.99
CA PRO A 35 -8.04 -10.30 17.18
C PRO A 35 -7.72 -11.51 18.06
N GLU A 36 -6.44 -11.78 18.32
CA GLU A 36 -6.00 -12.97 19.09
C GLU A 36 -6.49 -12.97 20.55
N ASN A 37 -6.62 -11.79 21.17
CA ASN A 37 -7.02 -11.63 22.58
C ASN A 37 -8.17 -10.62 22.80
N GLY A 38 -8.90 -10.28 21.73
CA GLY A 38 -10.13 -9.49 21.79
C GLY A 38 -9.94 -7.97 21.84
N THR A 39 -10.84 -7.28 21.13
CA THR A 39 -11.13 -5.83 21.04
C THR A 39 -10.47 -5.01 19.93
N VAL A 40 -9.24 -5.30 19.48
CA VAL A 40 -8.60 -4.51 18.41
C VAL A 40 -8.28 -5.36 17.19
N PRO A 41 -8.89 -5.09 16.01
CA PRO A 41 -8.56 -5.77 14.76
C PRO A 41 -7.09 -5.63 14.38
N VAL A 42 -6.52 -6.68 13.79
CA VAL A 42 -5.12 -6.67 13.31
C VAL A 42 -4.99 -5.84 12.03
N ALA A 43 -6.04 -5.87 11.19
CA ALA A 43 -6.16 -5.06 9.98
C ALA A 43 -7.06 -3.83 10.26
N PRO A 44 -6.79 -2.68 9.63
CA PRO A 44 -7.60 -1.49 9.83
C PRO A 44 -8.98 -1.63 9.19
N TYR A 45 -9.94 -0.81 9.64
CA TYR A 45 -11.18 -0.58 8.92
C TYR A 45 -10.96 0.44 7.80
N TYR A 46 -11.88 0.48 6.84
CA TYR A 46 -11.88 1.54 5.84
C TYR A 46 -12.15 2.89 6.49
N ASP A 47 -11.49 3.93 5.99
CA ASP A 47 -11.76 5.30 6.37
C ASP A 47 -13.06 5.81 5.70
N GLU A 48 -14.10 5.97 6.51
CA GLU A 48 -15.44 6.37 6.06
C GLU A 48 -15.53 7.78 5.46
N ARG A 49 -14.46 8.59 5.58
CA ARG A 49 -14.38 9.88 4.87
C ARG A 49 -14.28 9.69 3.37
N PHE A 50 -13.78 8.54 2.90
CA PHE A 50 -13.79 8.18 1.50
C PHE A 50 -15.15 7.59 1.11
N TYR A 51 -15.77 8.19 0.09
CA TYR A 51 -17.06 7.76 -0.42
C TYR A 51 -17.11 7.90 -1.94
N GLY A 52 -18.14 7.31 -2.55
CA GLY A 52 -18.26 7.24 -4.00
C GLY A 52 -17.46 6.08 -4.59
N TYR A 53 -16.60 6.35 -5.57
CA TYR A 53 -15.90 5.32 -6.33
C TYR A 53 -14.38 5.54 -6.32
N GLY A 54 -13.59 4.46 -6.33
CA GLY A 54 -12.19 4.50 -6.74
C GLY A 54 -11.13 4.91 -5.72
N LYS A 55 -11.48 5.15 -4.44
CA LYS A 55 -10.46 5.43 -3.40
C LYS A 55 -10.37 4.44 -2.26
N ASN A 56 -11.47 3.76 -1.90
CA ASN A 56 -11.51 2.86 -0.74
C ASN A 56 -10.40 1.80 -0.80
N LYS A 57 -10.18 1.21 -1.99
CA LYS A 57 -9.16 0.16 -2.17
C LYS A 57 -7.73 0.71 -2.05
N ILE A 58 -7.47 1.89 -2.61
CA ILE A 58 -6.17 2.55 -2.55
C ILE A 58 -5.84 2.98 -1.11
N GLU A 59 -6.82 3.57 -0.43
CA GLU A 59 -6.71 3.99 0.98
C GLU A 59 -6.34 2.82 1.89
N MET A 60 -7.11 1.73 1.84
CA MET A 60 -6.87 0.52 2.65
C MET A 60 -5.47 -0.07 2.39
N VAL A 61 -5.05 -0.16 1.14
CA VAL A 61 -3.73 -0.67 0.77
C VAL A 61 -2.62 0.24 1.29
N SER A 62 -2.81 1.55 1.25
CA SER A 62 -1.89 2.51 1.85
C SER A 62 -1.86 2.42 3.38
N HIS A 63 -3.01 2.25 4.04
CA HIS A 63 -3.07 2.05 5.49
C HIS A 63 -2.24 0.83 5.90
N LEU A 64 -2.45 -0.32 5.25
CA LEU A 64 -1.69 -1.54 5.50
C LEU A 64 -0.18 -1.33 5.31
N ARG A 65 0.24 -0.58 4.27
CA ARG A 65 1.66 -0.24 4.06
C ARG A 65 2.23 0.56 5.23
N PHE A 66 1.50 1.56 5.70
CA PHE A 66 1.93 2.38 6.84
C PHE A 66 1.93 1.60 8.15
N MET A 67 1.03 0.63 8.33
CA MET A 67 1.06 -0.30 9.47
C MET A 67 2.20 -1.32 9.43
N GLY A 68 3.04 -1.31 8.39
CA GLY A 68 4.21 -2.18 8.26
C GLY A 68 3.91 -3.58 7.74
N TYR A 69 2.76 -3.79 7.10
CA TYR A 69 2.46 -5.06 6.45
C TYR A 69 3.46 -5.35 5.32
N LYS A 70 3.89 -6.61 5.24
CA LYS A 70 4.65 -7.14 4.11
C LYS A 70 3.67 -7.70 3.08
N PHE A 71 3.86 -7.33 1.82
CA PHE A 71 3.00 -7.78 0.74
C PHE A 71 3.68 -8.94 0.02
N SER A 72 2.94 -10.02 -0.21
CA SER A 72 3.43 -11.18 -0.94
C SER A 72 2.41 -11.65 -1.96
N ILE A 73 2.88 -12.16 -3.08
CA ILE A 73 2.04 -12.74 -4.12
C ILE A 73 1.69 -14.17 -3.72
N LEU A 74 0.40 -14.49 -3.71
CA LEU A 74 -0.10 -15.85 -3.57
C LEU A 74 0.12 -16.60 -4.90
N PRO A 75 1.04 -17.58 -4.97
CA PRO A 75 1.50 -18.08 -6.27
C PRO A 75 0.56 -19.10 -6.93
N GLU A 76 -0.37 -19.68 -6.16
CA GLU A 76 -1.31 -20.72 -6.60
C GLU A 76 -2.78 -20.31 -6.45
N GLY A 77 -3.04 -19.05 -6.08
CA GLY A 77 -4.39 -18.48 -6.04
C GLY A 77 -4.57 -17.46 -7.16
N PHE A 78 -5.73 -17.48 -7.80
CA PHE A 78 -6.10 -16.50 -8.81
C PHE A 78 -7.52 -15.98 -8.56
N ILE A 79 -7.76 -14.74 -9.00
CA ILE A 79 -9.08 -14.13 -9.02
C ILE A 79 -9.39 -13.85 -10.49
N VAL A 80 -10.59 -14.24 -10.91
CA VAL A 80 -11.08 -13.92 -12.25
C VAL A 80 -11.96 -12.69 -12.16
N HIS A 81 -11.56 -11.61 -12.81
CA HIS A 81 -12.42 -10.46 -13.00
C HIS A 81 -13.24 -10.67 -14.27
N ASN A 82 -14.54 -10.92 -14.12
CA ASN A 82 -15.44 -11.07 -15.25
C ASN A 82 -15.80 -9.69 -15.81
N PRO A 83 -15.67 -9.44 -17.13
CA PRO A 83 -16.14 -8.22 -17.73
C PRO A 83 -17.60 -7.93 -17.37
N HIS A 84 -17.87 -6.70 -16.95
CA HIS A 84 -19.21 -6.23 -16.63
C HIS A 84 -19.38 -4.81 -17.14
N SER A 85 -20.63 -4.38 -17.36
CA SER A 85 -20.93 -2.99 -17.68
C SER A 85 -20.47 -2.07 -16.55
N GLU A 86 -20.14 -0.83 -16.87
CA GLU A 86 -19.84 0.16 -15.83
C GLU A 86 -21.02 0.30 -14.86
N SER A 87 -20.71 0.47 -13.57
CA SER A 87 -21.72 0.78 -12.58
C SER A 87 -22.17 2.23 -12.69
N GLU A 88 -23.34 2.56 -12.13
CA GLU A 88 -23.79 3.96 -12.01
C GLU A 88 -22.77 4.81 -11.24
N ALA A 89 -22.22 4.26 -10.15
CA ALA A 89 -21.18 4.92 -9.37
C ALA A 89 -19.94 5.22 -10.22
N LYS A 90 -19.51 4.29 -11.10
CA LYS A 90 -18.40 4.52 -12.02
C LYS A 90 -18.71 5.59 -13.06
N ARG A 91 -19.93 5.59 -13.63
CA ARG A 91 -20.37 6.61 -14.59
C ARG A 91 -20.41 8.01 -13.95
N SER A 92 -21.02 8.12 -12.78
CA SER A 92 -21.06 9.37 -12.00
C SER A 92 -19.65 9.85 -11.65
N TRP A 93 -18.78 8.94 -11.24
CA TRP A 93 -17.37 9.23 -11.02
C TRP A 93 -16.73 9.79 -12.30
N ASN A 94 -16.85 9.14 -13.45
CA ASN A 94 -16.24 9.61 -14.69
C ASN A 94 -16.74 11.01 -15.15
N ASN A 95 -17.89 11.49 -14.64
CA ASN A 95 -18.43 12.81 -14.98
C ASN A 95 -17.79 13.95 -14.15
N VAL A 96 -16.50 14.19 -14.39
CA VAL A 96 -15.68 15.17 -13.66
C VAL A 96 -16.11 16.63 -13.85
N ASN A 97 -16.88 16.93 -14.88
CA ASN A 97 -17.35 18.30 -15.15
C ASN A 97 -18.55 18.68 -14.28
N GLU A 98 -19.29 17.70 -13.78
CA GLU A 98 -20.50 17.92 -12.97
C GLU A 98 -20.22 17.86 -11.47
N HIS A 99 -19.15 17.18 -11.04
CA HIS A 99 -18.88 16.92 -9.62
C HIS A 99 -17.42 17.15 -9.22
N LYS A 100 -17.23 17.84 -8.09
CA LYS A 100 -15.91 18.02 -7.45
C LYS A 100 -15.41 16.79 -6.70
N LEU A 101 -16.20 15.71 -6.68
CA LEU A 101 -15.94 14.51 -5.89
C LEU A 101 -14.53 13.93 -6.15
N HIS A 102 -14.06 13.90 -7.40
CA HIS A 102 -12.69 13.48 -7.71
C HIS A 102 -11.64 14.31 -6.98
N ALA A 103 -11.71 15.63 -7.14
CA ALA A 103 -10.75 16.56 -6.56
C ALA A 103 -10.81 16.52 -5.02
N ASP A 104 -12.01 16.40 -4.46
CA ASP A 104 -12.21 16.30 -3.02
C ASP A 104 -11.60 14.99 -2.46
N MET A 105 -11.82 13.87 -3.16
CA MET A 105 -11.27 12.57 -2.78
C MET A 105 -9.76 12.47 -3.01
N ASP A 106 -9.20 13.12 -4.03
CA ASP A 106 -7.75 13.25 -4.22
C ASP A 106 -7.12 14.09 -3.11
N LYS A 107 -7.72 15.23 -2.77
CA LYS A 107 -7.26 16.09 -1.67
C LYS A 107 -7.32 15.37 -0.32
N LEU A 108 -8.41 14.64 -0.06
CA LEU A 108 -8.54 13.80 1.13
C LEU A 108 -7.47 12.71 1.15
N TYR A 109 -7.17 12.08 0.01
CA TYR A 109 -6.12 11.08 -0.07
C TYR A 109 -4.73 11.65 0.27
N THR A 110 -4.40 12.83 -0.22
CA THR A 110 -3.14 13.50 0.16
C THR A 110 -3.08 13.80 1.66
N GLN A 111 -4.21 14.22 2.27
CA GLN A 111 -4.29 14.44 3.71
C GLN A 111 -4.12 13.12 4.49
N PHE A 112 -4.83 12.08 4.10
CA PHE A 112 -4.76 10.75 4.69
C PHE A 112 -3.33 10.21 4.71
N LEU A 113 -2.58 10.34 3.61
CA LEU A 113 -1.19 9.88 3.56
C LEU A 113 -0.28 10.60 4.58
N ARG A 114 -0.55 11.88 4.88
CA ARG A 114 0.18 12.62 5.93
C ARG A 114 -0.21 12.14 7.32
N GLU A 115 -1.49 11.94 7.56
CA GLU A 115 -2.00 11.41 8.84
C GLU A 115 -1.41 10.01 9.11
N MET A 116 -1.36 9.14 8.10
CA MET A 116 -0.73 7.81 8.22
C MET A 116 0.77 7.90 8.45
N TRP A 117 1.47 8.83 7.78
CA TRP A 117 2.88 9.09 8.05
C TRP A 117 3.08 9.48 9.51
N ASP A 118 2.38 10.52 9.98
CA ASP A 118 2.49 11.03 11.35
C ASP A 118 2.13 9.95 12.38
N GLN A 119 1.19 9.06 12.07
CA GLN A 119 0.76 8.00 12.97
C GLN A 119 1.76 6.84 13.09
N TYR A 120 2.44 6.44 12.00
CA TYR A 120 3.15 5.16 11.93
C TYR A 120 4.65 5.24 11.57
N HIS A 121 5.17 6.35 11.04
CA HIS A 121 6.54 6.41 10.50
C HIS A 121 7.66 6.14 11.50
N ASP A 122 7.40 6.35 12.80
CA ASP A 122 8.32 6.11 13.91
C ASP A 122 8.04 4.78 14.64
N LYS A 123 6.84 4.21 14.45
CA LYS A 123 6.38 2.97 15.10
C LYS A 123 6.58 1.72 14.25
N THR A 124 6.84 1.89 12.95
CA THR A 124 6.99 0.78 12.01
C THR A 124 8.41 0.72 11.49
N GLU A 125 8.98 -0.49 11.51
CA GLU A 125 10.36 -0.71 11.07
C GLU A 125 10.51 -0.57 9.55
N TYR A 126 9.45 -0.89 8.80
CA TYR A 126 9.48 -0.93 7.34
C TYR A 126 8.13 -0.57 6.73
N ILE A 127 8.14 0.41 5.83
CA ILE A 127 7.01 0.79 4.97
C ILE A 127 7.41 0.50 3.53
N VAL A 128 6.64 -0.33 2.81
CA VAL A 128 6.88 -0.65 1.40
C VAL A 128 6.90 0.63 0.57
N GLN A 129 8.00 0.92 -0.11
CA GLN A 129 8.21 2.18 -0.85
C GLN A 129 7.74 2.06 -2.31
N PRO A 130 7.59 3.19 -3.03
CA PRO A 130 7.49 3.15 -4.48
C PRO A 130 8.72 2.49 -5.13
N CYS A 131 8.54 1.79 -6.25
CA CYS A 131 9.65 1.33 -7.07
C CYS A 131 10.33 2.55 -7.70
N ASP A 132 11.64 2.66 -7.57
CA ASP A 132 12.44 3.81 -7.99
C ASP A 132 12.00 5.18 -7.41
N MET A 133 12.43 5.44 -6.18
CA MET A 133 13.23 6.64 -5.97
C MET A 133 14.66 6.15 -5.80
N LYS A 134 15.60 6.56 -6.67
CA LYS A 134 17.02 6.17 -6.58
C LYS A 134 17.46 6.22 -5.11
N ARG A 135 17.58 5.05 -4.47
CA ARG A 135 18.31 4.92 -3.21
C ARG A 135 19.74 5.25 -3.59
N LYS A 136 20.20 6.48 -3.34
CA LYS A 136 21.63 6.66 -3.12
C LYS A 136 21.93 5.81 -1.89
N LYS A 137 22.44 4.60 -2.13
CA LYS A 137 23.19 3.88 -1.11
C LYS A 137 24.23 4.87 -0.60
N VAL A 138 24.17 5.19 0.68
CA VAL A 138 25.38 5.59 1.40
C VAL A 138 26.13 4.28 1.55
N GLU A 139 26.93 3.95 0.53
CA GLU A 139 28.02 2.99 0.66
C GLU A 139 29.13 3.72 1.41
N ASP A 140 29.28 3.33 2.67
CA ASP A 140 30.52 3.21 3.43
C ASP A 140 31.73 4.00 2.90
N ASP A 141 31.93 5.21 3.45
CA ASP A 141 33.27 5.69 3.77
C ASP A 141 33.44 5.54 5.29
N GLU A 142 33.99 4.40 5.68
CA GLU A 142 34.48 4.11 7.01
C GLU A 142 35.76 4.92 7.27
N HIS A 143 35.62 6.23 7.49
CA HIS A 143 36.64 7.01 8.20
C HIS A 143 36.09 8.31 8.78
N THR A 144 35.42 8.23 9.93
CA THR A 144 35.56 9.09 11.11
C THR A 144 34.31 8.96 11.98
N GLY A 145 34.52 8.64 13.25
CA GLY A 145 33.41 8.37 14.18
C GLY A 145 32.58 9.61 14.46
N GLN A 146 31.27 9.50 14.28
CA GLN A 146 30.26 10.23 15.05
C GLN A 146 28.87 9.60 14.84
N ARG A 147 28.20 9.23 15.94
CA ARG A 147 26.81 8.75 15.95
C ARG A 147 25.91 9.85 15.38
N HIS A 148 25.29 9.62 14.23
CA HIS A 148 24.19 10.45 13.75
C HIS A 148 22.94 9.62 13.44
N SER A 149 21.83 10.12 13.98
CA SER A 149 20.47 9.62 13.88
C SER A 149 20.04 9.37 12.43
N LYS A 150 19.42 8.22 12.16
CA LYS A 150 18.85 7.88 10.84
C LYS A 150 17.76 8.88 10.50
N LYS A 151 18.00 9.74 9.50
CA LYS A 151 16.99 10.65 8.94
C LYS A 151 15.97 9.82 8.15
N THR A 152 14.75 9.73 8.67
CA THR A 152 13.57 9.26 7.93
C THR A 152 13.26 10.23 6.78
N ALA A 153 13.02 9.67 5.60
CA ALA A 153 12.68 10.45 4.40
C ALA A 153 11.32 11.14 4.57
N PRO A 154 11.10 12.35 4.05
CA PRO A 154 9.81 13.04 4.12
C PRO A 154 8.70 12.29 3.36
N PRO A 155 7.42 12.55 3.64
CA PRO A 155 6.30 11.92 2.93
C PRO A 155 6.45 12.10 1.41
N PRO A 156 6.18 11.06 0.61
CA PRO A 156 6.31 11.15 -0.84
C PRO A 156 5.35 12.23 -1.37
N LYS A 157 5.91 13.22 -2.05
CA LYS A 157 5.13 14.20 -2.81
C LYS A 157 4.54 13.48 -4.02
N GLU A 158 3.24 13.64 -4.21
CA GLU A 158 2.53 13.10 -5.38
C GLU A 158 3.11 13.72 -6.65
N GLU A 159 3.61 12.88 -7.56
CA GLU A 159 3.94 13.31 -8.93
C GLU A 159 2.62 13.32 -9.72
N GLU A 160 2.07 14.52 -9.92
CA GLU A 160 0.89 14.75 -10.75
C GLU A 160 1.23 14.43 -12.21
N LYS A 161 1.04 13.18 -12.62
CA LYS A 161 0.99 12.81 -14.04
C LYS A 161 -0.46 12.59 -14.45
N ARG A 162 -1.00 13.62 -15.10
CA ARG A 162 -2.17 13.56 -15.98
C ARG A 162 -1.94 12.56 -17.11
#